data_AF-A0A1N6WMS0-F1
#
_entry.id   AF-A0A1N6WMS0-F1
#
_cell.length_a   1.000
_cell.length_b   1.000
_cell.length_c   1.000
_cell.angle_alpha   90.00
_cell.angle_beta   90.00
_cell.angle_gamma   90.00
#
_symmetry.space_group_name_H-M   'P 1'
#
loop_
_entity.id
_entity.type
_entity.pdbx_description
1 polymer ?
#
loop_
_entity_poly.entity_id
_entity_poly.type
_entity_poly.pdbx_seq_one_letter_code
_entity_poly.pdbx_strand_id
1 'polypeptide(L)'
;MPATMKRTNKRTVERVYTCSVCTTEYTTTRYSKTHYCSPSCRSKARNNKTASRRIEKLPVSDSWLWVARECHRAGTVEILKDVDLEQLFEVYNRRFKCYGWDSENKTSKFHLCHIAPVSGKHSIGLLHHENLFIGGSLANQVHGTKEYEGVGKSIPRSSLLDKWRVGSKDSHRAILSKVQKYLGNKLVEYAKKNPIKKAQRFVLAERISKLKNNILPLDQLEKMGTQALMKLEAELLQKDVFSIKLIAKRSLVVYQEELERFSTYDTDKQSDYLFMSDAVRVVAQLLSQENESGLSSITAHKFRWYYEFTPLQLKPNKDLSKLRDFISFTAFSLLQGAELDKSLVKNTLNAYIDVVSLTVVEHGIPDFNDTFTDFEYIRDELNEFSENVEKVKNAISNASLLSPSVVLKLEEKAKEQSFLNTYRAETACPEYWNYDYSEYGIKVEAEYSLPVYSDTFLESLPF
;
A
#
# COMPACT_ATOMS: atom_id res chain seq x y z
N MET A 1 -38.65 69.18 -13.30
CA MET A 1 -38.21 68.15 -12.33
C MET A 1 -39.43 67.48 -11.72
N PRO A 2 -39.77 66.22 -12.07
CA PRO A 2 -40.84 65.52 -11.38
C PRO A 2 -40.30 64.94 -10.07
N ALA A 3 -41.04 65.21 -8.99
CA ALA A 3 -40.73 64.75 -7.65
C ALA A 3 -40.74 63.21 -7.58
N THR A 4 -39.61 62.64 -7.15
CA THR A 4 -39.49 61.23 -6.79
C THR A 4 -40.43 60.91 -5.63
N MET A 5 -41.53 60.19 -5.91
CA MET A 5 -42.39 59.61 -4.89
C MET A 5 -41.58 58.62 -4.04
N LYS A 6 -41.39 58.95 -2.75
CA LYS A 6 -40.86 58.02 -1.75
C LYS A 6 -41.85 56.86 -1.58
N ARG A 7 -41.46 55.67 -2.03
CA ARG A 7 -42.18 54.41 -1.76
C ARG A 7 -42.37 54.24 -0.25
N THR A 8 -43.62 54.12 0.18
CA THR A 8 -44.01 53.84 1.55
C THR A 8 -43.53 52.45 1.98
N ASN A 9 -42.89 52.39 3.16
CA ASN A 9 -42.35 51.17 3.77
C ASN A 9 -43.45 50.11 3.94
N LYS A 10 -43.35 48.99 3.23
CA LYS A 10 -44.15 47.79 3.49
C LYS A 10 -43.83 47.30 4.91
N ARG A 11 -44.85 47.23 5.79
CA ARG A 11 -44.74 46.58 7.10
C ARG A 11 -44.23 45.15 6.93
N THR A 12 -43.04 44.87 7.46
CA THR A 12 -42.45 43.53 7.49
C THR A 12 -43.16 42.70 8.55
N VAL A 13 -43.87 41.65 8.10
CA VAL A 13 -44.50 40.68 9.01
C VAL A 13 -43.42 39.79 9.62
N GLU A 14 -43.17 39.94 10.92
CA GLU A 14 -42.34 39.04 11.70
C GLU A 14 -43.08 37.74 12.00
N ARG A 15 -42.37 36.62 11.92
CA ARG A 15 -42.90 35.28 12.16
C ARG A 15 -41.97 34.54 13.11
N VAL A 16 -42.53 33.87 14.10
CA VAL A 16 -41.80 33.01 15.03
C VAL A 16 -41.86 31.58 14.52
N TYR A 17 -40.71 30.91 14.40
CA TYR A 17 -40.61 29.51 14.02
C TYR A 17 -39.73 28.74 15.01
N THR A 18 -39.99 27.44 15.15
CA THR A 18 -39.11 26.51 15.86
C THR A 18 -38.14 25.85 14.88
N CYS A 19 -36.84 25.88 15.18
CA CYS A 19 -35.83 25.27 14.33
C CYS A 19 -35.98 23.74 14.29
N SER A 20 -36.07 23.17 13.09
CA SER A 20 -36.18 21.71 12.87
C SER A 20 -34.92 20.90 13.23
N VAL A 21 -33.83 21.56 13.63
CA VAL A 21 -32.55 20.90 13.95
C VAL A 21 -32.16 21.05 15.41
N CYS A 22 -32.21 22.27 15.95
CA CYS A 22 -31.81 22.55 17.33
C CYS A 22 -32.99 22.90 18.25
N THR A 23 -34.22 22.80 17.74
CA THR A 23 -35.48 23.08 18.45
C THR A 23 -35.59 24.48 19.07
N THR A 24 -34.64 25.38 18.82
CA THR A 24 -34.67 26.77 19.30
C THR A 24 -35.67 27.59 18.50
N GLU A 25 -36.46 28.38 19.19
CA GLU A 25 -37.35 29.38 18.59
C GLU A 25 -36.53 30.54 18.01
N TYR A 26 -36.94 31.04 16.85
CA TYR A 26 -36.31 32.17 16.19
C TYR A 26 -37.33 32.97 15.38
N THR A 27 -37.13 34.29 15.33
CA THR A 27 -38.00 35.22 14.60
C THR A 27 -37.38 35.56 13.24
N THR A 28 -38.19 35.56 12.19
CA THR A 28 -37.77 35.97 10.85
C THR A 28 -38.89 36.62 10.06
N THR A 29 -38.54 37.55 9.19
CA THR A 29 -39.48 38.21 8.26
C THR A 29 -39.69 37.40 6.97
N ARG A 30 -38.82 36.40 6.71
CA ARG A 30 -38.89 35.55 5.51
C ARG A 30 -39.80 34.34 5.75
N TYR A 31 -40.73 34.12 4.82
CA TYR A 31 -41.46 32.85 4.76
C TYR A 31 -40.54 31.75 4.24
N SER A 32 -40.40 30.65 4.99
CA SER A 32 -39.60 29.49 4.60
C SER A 32 -40.33 28.22 5.00
N LYS A 33 -40.45 27.27 4.06
CA LYS A 33 -40.98 25.92 4.35
C LYS A 33 -40.03 25.07 5.18
N THR A 34 -38.75 25.44 5.21
CA THR A 34 -37.73 24.74 5.98
C THR A 34 -37.28 25.63 7.13
N HIS A 35 -37.72 25.31 8.34
CA HIS A 35 -37.51 26.13 9.53
C HIS A 35 -36.11 25.88 10.12
N TYR A 36 -35.15 26.76 9.83
CA TYR A 36 -33.78 26.72 10.34
C TYR A 36 -33.40 28.08 10.94
N CYS A 37 -32.97 28.10 12.21
CA CYS A 37 -32.61 29.33 12.90
C CYS A 37 -31.29 29.95 12.42
N SER A 38 -30.38 29.16 11.83
CA SER A 38 -29.04 29.62 11.45
C SER A 38 -28.48 28.90 10.22
N PRO A 39 -27.46 29.47 9.54
CA PRO A 39 -26.72 28.78 8.49
C PRO A 39 -26.11 27.45 8.97
N SER A 40 -25.66 27.39 10.24
CA SER A 40 -25.17 26.16 10.87
C SER A 40 -26.25 25.08 10.93
N CYS A 41 -27.46 25.41 11.39
CA CYS A 41 -28.57 24.45 11.42
C CYS A 41 -28.99 24.00 10.01
N ARG A 42 -29.00 24.92 9.04
CA ARG A 42 -29.27 24.56 7.63
C ARG A 42 -28.22 23.58 7.08
N SER A 43 -26.94 23.83 7.37
CA SER A 43 -25.84 22.95 6.98
C SER A 43 -25.97 21.56 7.63
N LYS A 44 -26.25 21.52 8.94
CA LYS A 44 -26.51 20.27 9.68
C LYS A 44 -27.66 19.47 9.07
N ALA A 45 -28.80 20.11 8.76
CA ALA A 45 -29.93 19.45 8.11
C ALA A 45 -29.57 18.88 6.74
N ARG A 46 -28.84 19.65 5.92
CA ARG A 46 -28.35 19.20 4.61
C ARG A 46 -27.41 18.00 4.73
N ASN A 47 -26.50 18.02 5.70
CA ASN A 47 -25.56 16.94 5.94
C ASN A 47 -26.29 15.66 6.39
N ASN A 48 -27.25 15.77 7.32
CA ASN A 48 -28.08 14.63 7.73
C ASN A 48 -28.88 14.05 6.55
N LYS A 49 -29.53 14.89 5.75
CA LYS A 49 -30.26 14.46 4.55
C LYS A 49 -29.34 13.75 3.54
N THR A 50 -28.11 14.24 3.40
CA THR A 50 -27.11 13.64 2.52
C THR A 50 -26.66 12.28 3.05
N ALA A 51 -26.43 12.16 4.35
CA ALA A 51 -26.08 10.90 5.01
C ALA A 51 -27.19 9.86 4.85
N SER A 52 -28.46 10.20 5.10
CA SER A 52 -29.59 9.29 4.91
C SER A 52 -29.65 8.73 3.48
N ARG A 53 -29.55 9.60 2.46
CA ARG A 53 -29.52 9.19 1.05
C ARG A 53 -28.33 8.31 0.68
N ARG A 54 -27.20 8.45 1.38
CA ARG A 54 -26.02 7.60 1.20
C ARG A 54 -26.22 6.24 1.87
N ILE A 55 -26.81 6.20 3.07
CA ILE A 55 -27.13 4.97 3.80
C ILE A 55 -28.14 4.10 3.05
N GLU A 56 -29.10 4.70 2.34
CA GLU A 56 -30.01 3.96 1.46
C GLU A 56 -29.29 3.13 0.38
N LYS A 57 -28.04 3.48 0.05
CA LYS A 57 -27.23 2.79 -0.97
C LYS A 57 -26.40 1.62 -0.43
N LEU A 58 -26.46 1.34 0.87
CA LEU A 58 -25.74 0.19 1.47
C LEU A 58 -25.94 -1.13 0.70
N PRO A 59 -27.18 -1.53 0.32
CA PRO A 59 -27.42 -2.81 -0.35
C PRO A 59 -26.82 -2.93 -1.74
N VAL A 60 -26.43 -1.82 -2.34
CA VAL A 60 -25.88 -1.74 -3.70
C VAL A 60 -24.43 -1.27 -3.71
N SER A 61 -23.76 -1.24 -2.55
CA SER A 61 -22.37 -0.82 -2.42
C SER A 61 -21.45 -2.02 -2.18
N ASP A 62 -20.40 -2.18 -2.99
CA ASP A 62 -19.53 -3.36 -2.91
C ASP A 62 -18.82 -3.50 -1.57
N SER A 63 -18.37 -2.39 -0.98
CA SER A 63 -17.69 -2.39 0.32
C SER A 63 -18.64 -2.82 1.44
N TRP A 64 -19.90 -2.39 1.40
CA TRP A 64 -20.89 -2.77 2.41
C TRP A 64 -21.47 -4.16 2.18
N LEU A 65 -21.58 -4.61 0.93
CA LEU A 65 -21.88 -6.01 0.62
C LEU A 65 -20.76 -6.95 1.11
N TRP A 66 -19.51 -6.50 1.10
CA TRP A 66 -18.44 -7.22 1.78
C TRP A 66 -18.65 -7.26 3.30
N VAL A 67 -18.95 -6.14 3.96
CA VAL A 67 -19.28 -6.12 5.40
C VAL A 67 -20.41 -7.11 5.72
N ALA A 68 -21.49 -7.13 4.91
CA ALA A 68 -22.59 -8.06 5.09
C ALA A 68 -22.15 -9.53 5.00
N ARG A 69 -21.24 -9.86 4.07
CA ARG A 69 -20.65 -11.21 3.95
C ARG A 69 -19.81 -11.57 5.17
N GLU A 70 -19.02 -10.65 5.70
CA GLU A 70 -18.23 -10.91 6.91
C GLU A 70 -19.14 -11.11 8.14
N CYS A 71 -20.20 -10.30 8.30
CA CYS A 71 -21.20 -10.51 9.35
C CYS A 71 -21.92 -11.86 9.22
N HIS A 72 -22.20 -12.28 7.98
CA HIS A 72 -22.78 -13.61 7.71
C HIS A 72 -21.83 -14.73 8.08
N ARG A 73 -20.55 -14.65 7.69
CA ARG A 73 -19.50 -15.61 8.05
C ARG A 73 -19.31 -15.74 9.56
N ALA A 74 -19.37 -14.62 10.29
CA ALA A 74 -19.28 -14.60 11.74
C ALA A 74 -20.56 -15.08 12.45
N GLY A 75 -21.72 -14.97 11.79
CA GLY A 75 -23.02 -15.25 12.38
C GLY A 75 -23.51 -14.16 13.34
N THR A 76 -22.94 -12.96 13.31
CA THR A 76 -23.36 -11.80 14.13
C THR A 76 -22.89 -10.48 13.50
N VAL A 77 -23.63 -9.40 13.73
CA VAL A 77 -23.17 -8.04 13.38
C VAL A 77 -22.23 -7.42 14.42
N GLU A 78 -22.08 -8.07 15.59
CA GLU A 78 -21.23 -7.59 16.68
C GLU A 78 -19.74 -7.63 16.37
N ILE A 79 -19.34 -8.22 15.24
CA ILE A 79 -17.96 -8.08 14.73
C ILE A 79 -17.61 -6.63 14.40
N LEU A 80 -18.61 -5.75 14.26
CA LEU A 80 -18.42 -4.31 14.07
C LEU A 80 -18.29 -3.54 15.40
N LYS A 81 -18.16 -4.23 16.54
CA LYS A 81 -17.90 -3.61 17.83
C LYS A 81 -16.65 -2.74 17.75
N ASP A 82 -16.75 -1.52 18.26
CA ASP A 82 -15.68 -0.51 18.32
C ASP A 82 -15.03 -0.16 16.97
N VAL A 83 -15.61 -0.54 15.84
CA VAL A 83 -15.03 -0.35 14.50
C VAL A 83 -14.76 1.12 14.16
N ASP A 84 -13.55 1.43 13.71
CA ASP A 84 -13.30 2.64 12.92
C ASP A 84 -13.61 2.36 11.45
N LEU A 85 -14.71 2.92 10.96
CA LEU A 85 -15.16 2.70 9.58
C LEU A 85 -14.23 3.34 8.53
N GLU A 86 -13.59 4.47 8.85
CA GLU A 86 -12.69 5.14 7.91
C GLU A 86 -11.43 4.28 7.70
N GLN A 87 -10.81 3.88 8.81
CA GLN A 87 -9.63 3.01 8.78
C GLN A 87 -9.94 1.61 8.24
N LEU A 88 -11.10 1.03 8.58
CA LEU A 88 -11.52 -0.27 8.04
C LEU A 88 -11.61 -0.23 6.51
N PHE A 89 -12.29 0.78 5.95
CA PHE A 89 -12.44 0.88 4.51
C PHE A 89 -11.15 1.30 3.82
N GLU A 90 -10.24 1.99 4.51
CA GLU A 90 -8.90 2.22 4.00
C GLU A 90 -8.15 0.90 3.77
N VAL A 91 -8.06 0.02 4.77
CA VAL A 91 -7.42 -1.29 4.64
C VAL A 91 -8.13 -2.16 3.59
N TYR A 92 -9.46 -2.17 3.60
CA TYR A 92 -10.27 -2.86 2.57
C TYR A 92 -9.91 -2.40 1.14
N ASN A 93 -9.72 -1.09 0.95
CA ASN A 93 -9.40 -0.53 -0.36
C ASN A 93 -7.93 -0.74 -0.75
N ARG A 94 -6.99 -0.72 0.20
CA ARG A 94 -5.55 -0.95 -0.04
C ARG A 94 -5.29 -2.28 -0.75
N ARG A 95 -6.03 -3.36 -0.44
CA ARG A 95 -5.84 -4.66 -1.09
C ARG A 95 -6.02 -4.62 -2.62
N PHE A 96 -6.87 -3.72 -3.13
CA PHE A 96 -7.06 -3.60 -4.58
C PHE A 96 -5.87 -2.93 -5.27
N LYS A 97 -5.06 -2.15 -4.53
CA LYS A 97 -3.80 -1.56 -4.99
C LYS A 97 -2.64 -2.57 -5.03
N CYS A 98 -2.86 -3.81 -4.58
CA CYS A 98 -1.90 -4.90 -4.74
C CYS A 98 -2.00 -5.58 -6.11
N TYR A 99 -3.07 -5.32 -6.87
CA TYR A 99 -3.34 -5.82 -8.23
C TYR A 99 -3.18 -7.35 -8.41
N GLY A 100 -3.38 -8.13 -7.34
CA GLY A 100 -3.19 -9.58 -7.35
C GLY A 100 -4.38 -10.39 -7.90
N TRP A 101 -5.36 -9.76 -8.55
CA TRP A 101 -6.54 -10.46 -9.06
C TRP A 101 -6.25 -11.11 -10.42
N ASP A 102 -6.41 -12.43 -10.49
CA ASP A 102 -6.37 -13.20 -11.72
C ASP A 102 -7.80 -13.39 -12.25
N SER A 103 -8.09 -12.79 -13.41
CA SER A 103 -9.39 -12.87 -14.05
C SER A 103 -9.71 -14.23 -14.66
N GLU A 104 -8.70 -15.00 -15.07
CA GLU A 104 -8.88 -16.31 -15.71
C GLU A 104 -9.29 -17.35 -14.68
N ASN A 105 -8.52 -17.43 -13.59
CA ASN A 105 -8.77 -18.37 -12.50
C ASN A 105 -9.80 -17.85 -11.47
N LYS A 106 -10.19 -16.57 -11.55
CA LYS A 106 -11.06 -15.89 -10.58
C LYS A 106 -10.54 -15.97 -9.15
N THR A 107 -9.22 -15.92 -9.01
CA THR A 107 -8.51 -16.03 -7.72
C THR A 107 -7.69 -14.78 -7.46
N SER A 108 -7.52 -14.43 -6.18
CA SER A 108 -6.63 -13.35 -5.77
C SER A 108 -5.36 -13.92 -5.16
N LYS A 109 -4.20 -13.39 -5.54
CA LYS A 109 -2.90 -13.65 -4.90
C LYS A 109 -2.86 -13.14 -3.46
N PHE A 110 -3.64 -12.09 -3.17
CA PHE A 110 -3.68 -11.46 -1.85
C PHE A 110 -5.10 -11.52 -1.26
N HIS A 111 -5.17 -11.88 0.01
CA HIS A 111 -6.39 -11.87 0.80
C HIS A 111 -6.33 -10.80 1.88
N LEU A 112 -7.49 -10.33 2.30
CA LEU A 112 -7.64 -9.59 3.54
C LEU A 112 -7.77 -10.63 4.66
N CYS A 113 -6.66 -10.86 5.35
CA CYS A 113 -6.47 -11.88 6.37
C CYS A 113 -6.92 -11.33 7.73
N HIS A 114 -7.45 -12.21 8.58
CA HIS A 114 -7.85 -11.88 9.95
C HIS A 114 -6.78 -12.40 10.90
N ILE A 115 -6.36 -11.59 11.88
CA ILE A 115 -5.44 -12.02 12.95
C ILE A 115 -6.18 -12.97 13.90
N ALA A 116 -7.22 -12.46 14.57
CA ALA A 116 -8.20 -13.31 15.23
C ALA A 116 -9.26 -13.77 14.22
N PRO A 117 -9.54 -15.06 14.06
CA PRO A 117 -10.36 -15.58 12.97
C PRO A 117 -11.83 -15.14 13.07
N VAL A 118 -12.42 -14.77 11.94
CA VAL A 118 -13.84 -14.37 11.83
C VAL A 118 -14.84 -15.44 12.30
N SER A 119 -14.42 -16.71 12.39
CA SER A 119 -15.25 -17.79 12.91
C SER A 119 -14.41 -18.73 13.79
N GLY A 120 -13.77 -18.16 14.81
CA GLY A 120 -13.06 -18.93 15.84
C GLY A 120 -14.00 -19.82 16.65
N LYS A 121 -13.43 -20.82 17.34
CA LYS A 121 -14.20 -21.80 18.13
C LYS A 121 -14.79 -21.16 19.40
N HIS A 122 -13.98 -20.40 20.12
CA HIS A 122 -14.36 -19.79 21.41
C HIS A 122 -14.62 -18.28 21.31
N SER A 123 -13.95 -17.62 20.37
CA SER A 123 -14.07 -16.19 20.09
C SER A 123 -14.44 -15.95 18.61
N ILE A 124 -14.85 -14.72 18.30
CA ILE A 124 -15.08 -14.24 16.94
C ILE A 124 -14.19 -13.01 16.72
N GLY A 125 -13.34 -13.05 15.70
CA GLY A 125 -12.54 -11.90 15.28
C GLY A 125 -13.41 -10.70 14.87
N LEU A 126 -13.03 -9.52 15.34
CA LEU A 126 -13.70 -8.27 14.98
C LEU A 126 -13.28 -7.82 13.59
N LEU A 127 -14.20 -7.17 12.89
CA LEU A 127 -13.96 -6.52 11.62
C LEU A 127 -13.35 -5.14 11.86
N HIS A 128 -12.10 -5.13 12.34
CA HIS A 128 -11.36 -3.94 12.77
C HIS A 128 -10.04 -3.82 11.99
N HIS A 129 -9.58 -2.61 11.66
CA HIS A 129 -8.37 -2.41 10.85
C HIS A 129 -7.09 -2.99 11.50
N GLU A 130 -6.99 -2.94 12.84
CA GLU A 130 -5.94 -3.63 13.63
C GLU A 130 -6.07 -5.16 13.67
N ASN A 131 -7.21 -5.74 13.30
CA ASN A 131 -7.38 -7.19 13.25
C ASN A 131 -7.27 -7.74 11.82
N LEU A 132 -7.00 -6.87 10.84
CA LEU A 132 -6.98 -7.21 9.44
C LEU A 132 -5.64 -6.82 8.83
N PHE A 133 -5.11 -7.66 7.95
CA PHE A 133 -3.93 -7.35 7.16
C PHE A 133 -4.01 -7.94 5.76
N ILE A 134 -3.23 -7.40 4.82
CA ILE A 134 -3.16 -7.93 3.46
C ILE A 134 -2.06 -9.00 3.42
N GLY A 135 -2.44 -10.24 3.12
CA GLY A 135 -1.52 -11.36 3.13
C GLY A 135 -1.64 -12.27 1.91
N GLY A 136 -0.63 -13.12 1.68
CA GLY A 136 -0.64 -14.08 0.58
C GLY A 136 -1.78 -15.09 0.72
N SER A 137 -2.50 -15.37 -0.37
CA SER A 137 -3.67 -16.26 -0.33
C SER A 137 -3.33 -17.68 0.11
N LEU A 138 -2.20 -18.22 -0.35
CA LEU A 138 -1.71 -19.55 0.03
C LEU A 138 -1.43 -19.63 1.53
N ALA A 139 -0.65 -18.69 2.07
CA ALA A 139 -0.30 -18.68 3.50
C ALA A 139 -1.55 -18.57 4.39
N ASN A 140 -2.51 -17.73 4.01
CA ASN A 140 -3.78 -17.61 4.69
C ASN A 140 -4.64 -18.90 4.62
N GLN A 141 -4.66 -19.58 3.48
CA GLN A 141 -5.37 -20.86 3.33
C GLN A 141 -4.74 -21.96 4.20
N VAL A 142 -3.41 -22.04 4.24
CA VAL A 142 -2.66 -22.99 5.07
C VAL A 142 -2.85 -22.70 6.57
N HIS A 143 -2.91 -21.43 6.96
CA HIS A 143 -3.18 -21.03 8.34
C HIS A 143 -4.61 -21.40 8.76
N GLY A 144 -5.59 -21.18 7.89
CA GLY A 144 -6.98 -21.55 8.11
C GLY A 144 -7.61 -20.75 9.25
N THR A 145 -8.14 -21.46 10.25
CA THR A 145 -8.80 -20.87 11.42
C THR A 145 -7.99 -21.04 12.71
N LYS A 146 -6.68 -21.29 12.58
CA LYS A 146 -5.79 -21.28 13.73
C LYS A 146 -5.79 -19.87 14.33
N GLU A 147 -5.63 -19.78 15.65
CA GLU A 147 -5.54 -18.51 16.36
C GLU A 147 -4.39 -18.59 17.34
N TYR A 148 -3.68 -17.46 17.51
CA TYR A 148 -2.73 -17.30 18.60
C TYR A 148 -3.49 -16.71 19.78
N GLU A 149 -3.35 -17.34 20.95
CA GLU A 149 -4.09 -16.93 22.14
C GLU A 149 -3.74 -15.49 22.53
N GLY A 150 -4.79 -14.69 22.82
CA GLY A 150 -4.62 -13.30 23.21
C GLY A 150 -4.24 -12.34 22.08
N VAL A 151 -4.16 -12.79 20.82
CA VAL A 151 -3.74 -11.93 19.70
C VAL A 151 -4.91 -11.56 18.79
N GLY A 152 -4.92 -10.30 18.34
CA GLY A 152 -5.98 -9.74 17.51
C GLY A 152 -7.20 -9.32 18.31
N LYS A 153 -8.06 -8.49 17.69
CA LYS A 153 -9.30 -8.03 18.33
C LYS A 153 -10.40 -9.07 18.13
N SER A 154 -10.96 -9.58 19.23
CA SER A 154 -12.02 -10.58 19.20
C SER A 154 -13.10 -10.32 20.25
N ILE A 155 -14.23 -11.02 20.12
CA ILE A 155 -15.32 -11.04 21.09
C ILE A 155 -15.63 -12.50 21.49
N PRO A 156 -15.74 -12.83 22.79
CA PRO A 156 -16.16 -14.15 23.23
C PRO A 156 -17.56 -14.50 22.73
N ARG A 157 -17.75 -15.74 22.23
CA ARG A 157 -19.07 -16.18 21.75
C ARG A 157 -20.15 -16.14 22.83
N SER A 158 -19.77 -16.35 24.09
CA SER A 158 -20.67 -16.26 25.26
C SER A 158 -21.20 -14.85 25.53
N SER A 159 -20.52 -13.80 25.05
CA SER A 159 -20.94 -12.41 25.22
C SER A 159 -21.82 -11.87 24.10
N LEU A 160 -22.10 -12.69 23.07
CA LEU A 160 -22.90 -12.28 21.93
C LEU A 160 -24.37 -12.16 22.32
N LEU A 161 -25.04 -11.15 21.77
CA LEU A 161 -26.45 -10.90 22.03
C LEU A 161 -27.30 -11.47 20.91
N ASP A 162 -28.32 -12.26 21.26
CA ASP A 162 -29.20 -12.92 20.29
C ASP A 162 -29.86 -11.95 19.30
N LYS A 163 -30.19 -10.72 19.74
CA LYS A 163 -30.77 -9.68 18.87
C LYS A 163 -29.87 -9.30 17.69
N TRP A 164 -28.56 -9.51 17.82
CA TRP A 164 -27.55 -9.18 16.80
C TRP A 164 -27.08 -10.38 15.99
N ARG A 165 -27.55 -11.59 16.34
CA ARG A 165 -27.24 -12.82 15.62
C ARG A 165 -27.68 -12.77 14.16
N VAL A 166 -26.88 -13.30 13.26
CA VAL A 166 -27.18 -13.40 11.82
C VAL A 166 -27.41 -14.87 11.48
N GLY A 167 -28.54 -15.17 10.86
CA GLY A 167 -28.90 -16.51 10.42
C GLY A 167 -28.28 -16.89 9.07
N SER A 168 -28.11 -18.18 8.81
CA SER A 168 -27.57 -18.68 7.54
C SER A 168 -28.44 -18.32 6.32
N LYS A 169 -29.75 -18.17 6.52
CA LYS A 169 -30.73 -17.80 5.49
C LYS A 169 -30.98 -16.29 5.38
N ASP A 170 -30.33 -15.46 6.20
CA ASP A 170 -30.54 -14.02 6.17
C ASP A 170 -29.99 -13.43 4.86
N SER A 171 -30.83 -12.67 4.16
CA SER A 171 -30.38 -11.95 2.96
C SER A 171 -29.41 -10.82 3.33
N HIS A 172 -28.48 -10.48 2.42
CA HIS A 172 -27.57 -9.33 2.63
C HIS A 172 -28.31 -8.03 2.97
N ARG A 173 -29.51 -7.82 2.40
CA ARG A 173 -30.34 -6.65 2.72
C ARG A 173 -30.80 -6.64 4.18
N ALA A 174 -31.26 -7.79 4.69
CA ALA A 174 -31.66 -7.92 6.09
C ALA A 174 -30.48 -7.72 7.04
N ILE A 175 -29.31 -8.30 6.71
CA ILE A 175 -28.06 -8.12 7.46
C ILE A 175 -27.67 -6.65 7.49
N LEU A 176 -27.70 -5.95 6.35
CA LEU A 176 -27.35 -4.52 6.28
C LEU A 176 -28.32 -3.64 7.05
N SER A 177 -29.61 -3.97 7.09
CA SER A 177 -30.55 -3.28 7.97
C SER A 177 -30.21 -3.48 9.45
N LYS A 178 -29.71 -4.67 9.83
CA LYS A 178 -29.24 -4.95 11.19
C LYS A 178 -27.92 -4.21 11.50
N VAL A 179 -26.99 -4.15 10.54
CA VAL A 179 -25.75 -3.34 10.61
C VAL A 179 -26.06 -1.86 10.80
N GLN A 180 -27.01 -1.32 10.04
CA GLN A 180 -27.45 0.08 10.17
C GLN A 180 -27.98 0.37 11.58
N LYS A 181 -28.79 -0.54 12.15
CA LYS A 181 -29.29 -0.41 13.52
C LYS A 181 -28.16 -0.53 14.55
N TYR A 182 -27.21 -1.43 14.34
CA TYR A 182 -26.09 -1.66 15.25
C TYR A 182 -25.13 -0.46 15.32
N LEU A 183 -24.71 0.06 14.16
CA LEU A 183 -23.79 1.18 14.07
C LEU A 183 -24.43 2.53 14.45
N GLY A 184 -25.74 2.68 14.24
CA GLY A 184 -26.50 3.87 14.63
C GLY A 184 -25.84 5.18 14.17
N ASN A 185 -25.52 6.05 15.12
CA ASN A 185 -24.94 7.36 14.83
C ASN A 185 -23.54 7.28 14.20
N LYS A 186 -22.75 6.24 14.49
CA LYS A 186 -21.40 6.07 13.91
C LYS A 186 -21.45 5.97 12.38
N LEU A 187 -22.45 5.25 11.86
CA LEU A 187 -22.70 5.16 10.42
C LEU A 187 -23.16 6.51 9.82
N VAL A 188 -23.97 7.28 10.55
CA VAL A 188 -24.43 8.60 10.12
C VAL A 188 -23.26 9.58 10.01
N GLU A 189 -22.39 9.62 11.02
CA GLU A 189 -21.18 10.47 11.00
C GLU A 189 -20.22 10.07 9.87
N TYR A 190 -20.00 8.77 9.69
CA TYR A 190 -19.23 8.27 8.55
C TYR A 190 -19.84 8.70 7.21
N ALA A 191 -21.16 8.53 7.03
CA ALA A 191 -21.84 8.85 5.78
C ALA A 191 -21.93 10.35 5.48
N LYS A 192 -21.76 11.24 6.48
CA LYS A 192 -21.63 12.69 6.25
C LYS A 192 -20.34 13.02 5.51
N LYS A 193 -19.23 12.44 5.96
CA LYS A 193 -17.88 12.69 5.44
C LYS A 193 -17.59 11.86 4.18
N ASN A 194 -18.00 10.59 4.18
CA ASN A 194 -17.59 9.61 3.19
C ASN A 194 -18.77 9.22 2.26
N PRO A 195 -18.56 9.19 0.93
CA PRO A 195 -19.60 8.81 -0.01
C PRO A 195 -19.81 7.29 -0.04
N ILE A 196 -21.03 6.83 0.26
CA ILE A 196 -21.44 5.45 -0.02
C ILE A 196 -21.91 5.39 -1.48
N LYS A 197 -21.07 4.81 -2.34
CA LYS A 197 -21.31 4.73 -3.78
C LYS A 197 -21.97 3.40 -4.15
N LYS A 198 -22.85 3.48 -5.15
CA LYS A 198 -23.36 2.30 -5.85
C LYS A 198 -22.20 1.63 -6.58
N ALA A 199 -22.10 0.31 -6.48
CA ALA A 199 -21.07 -0.47 -7.14
C ALA A 199 -21.12 -0.27 -8.66
N GLN A 200 -19.94 -0.25 -9.29
CA GLN A 200 -19.83 -0.03 -10.73
C GLN A 200 -20.62 -1.08 -11.51
N ARG A 201 -20.63 -2.34 -11.06
CA ARG A 201 -21.42 -3.42 -11.70
C ARG A 201 -22.90 -3.09 -11.82
N PHE A 202 -23.54 -2.52 -10.79
CA PHE A 202 -24.96 -2.18 -10.86
C PHE A 202 -25.21 -0.98 -11.77
N VAL A 203 -24.27 -0.02 -11.82
CA VAL A 203 -24.36 1.11 -12.75
C VAL A 203 -24.22 0.66 -14.20
N LEU A 204 -23.30 -0.29 -14.47
CA LEU A 204 -23.14 -0.90 -15.79
C LEU A 204 -24.37 -1.72 -16.17
N ALA A 205 -24.89 -2.55 -15.26
CA ALA A 205 -26.09 -3.35 -15.49
C ALA A 205 -27.30 -2.48 -15.88
N GLU A 206 -27.56 -1.39 -15.14
CA GLU A 206 -28.64 -0.44 -15.46
C GLU A 206 -28.45 0.31 -16.78
N ARG A 207 -27.21 0.46 -17.23
CA ARG A 207 -26.91 1.10 -18.50
C ARG A 207 -27.13 0.13 -19.66
N ILE A 208 -26.60 -1.08 -19.54
CA ILE A 208 -26.77 -2.17 -20.51
C ILE A 208 -28.25 -2.51 -20.67
N SER A 209 -29.01 -2.54 -19.57
CA SER A 209 -30.46 -2.83 -19.61
C SER A 209 -31.27 -1.82 -20.43
N LYS A 210 -30.73 -0.63 -20.71
CA LYS A 210 -31.37 0.43 -21.50
C LYS A 210 -30.95 0.40 -22.98
N LEU A 211 -30.00 -0.46 -23.36
CA LEU A 211 -29.57 -0.60 -24.75
C LEU A 211 -30.60 -1.39 -25.55
N LYS A 212 -30.91 -0.93 -26.76
CA LYS A 212 -31.97 -1.51 -27.61
C LYS A 212 -31.69 -2.95 -28.05
N ASN A 213 -30.42 -3.30 -28.16
CA ASN A 213 -29.92 -4.61 -28.60
C ASN A 213 -29.63 -5.56 -27.43
N ASN A 214 -29.86 -5.15 -26.18
CA ASN A 214 -29.69 -6.03 -25.04
C ASN A 214 -30.91 -6.96 -24.89
N ILE A 215 -30.64 -8.26 -24.78
CA ILE A 215 -31.65 -9.31 -24.58
C ILE A 215 -31.78 -9.76 -23.13
N LEU A 216 -30.83 -9.37 -22.26
CA LEU A 216 -30.78 -9.85 -20.89
C LEU A 216 -31.58 -8.93 -19.95
N PRO A 217 -32.44 -9.49 -19.08
CA PRO A 217 -33.13 -8.69 -18.07
C PRO A 217 -32.17 -8.18 -17.00
N LEU A 218 -32.54 -7.09 -16.31
CA LEU A 218 -31.69 -6.41 -15.33
C LEU A 218 -31.22 -7.35 -14.20
N ASP A 219 -32.09 -8.24 -13.73
CA ASP A 219 -31.77 -9.18 -12.64
C ASP A 219 -30.65 -10.17 -13.01
N GLN A 220 -30.52 -10.51 -14.29
CA GLN A 220 -29.41 -11.34 -14.79
C GLN A 220 -28.14 -10.53 -14.92
N LEU A 221 -28.23 -9.30 -15.44
CA LEU A 221 -27.08 -8.38 -15.55
C LEU A 221 -26.47 -8.06 -14.18
N GLU A 222 -27.28 -7.85 -13.15
CA GLU A 222 -26.81 -7.56 -11.79
C GLU A 222 -26.04 -8.73 -11.13
N LYS A 223 -26.22 -9.95 -11.63
CA LYS A 223 -25.47 -11.14 -11.16
C LYS A 223 -24.10 -11.28 -11.83
N MET A 224 -23.86 -10.56 -12.93
CA MET A 224 -22.60 -10.62 -13.66
C MET A 224 -21.48 -9.84 -12.95
N GLY A 225 -20.23 -10.24 -13.19
CA GLY A 225 -19.06 -9.52 -12.72
C GLY A 225 -18.79 -8.24 -13.53
N THR A 226 -18.12 -7.25 -12.94
CA THR A 226 -17.82 -5.96 -13.58
C THR A 226 -17.12 -6.12 -14.94
N GLN A 227 -16.12 -7.00 -15.04
CA GLN A 227 -15.40 -7.25 -16.31
C GLN A 227 -16.30 -7.88 -17.38
N ALA A 228 -17.18 -8.80 -16.99
CA ALA A 228 -18.12 -9.42 -17.92
C ALA A 228 -19.13 -8.39 -18.44
N LEU A 229 -19.61 -7.48 -17.57
CA LEU A 229 -20.47 -6.38 -17.96
C LEU A 229 -19.76 -5.38 -18.88
N MET A 230 -18.49 -5.06 -18.62
CA MET A 230 -17.72 -4.18 -19.51
C MET A 230 -17.53 -4.78 -20.91
N LYS A 231 -17.25 -6.09 -20.99
CA LYS A 231 -17.18 -6.81 -22.28
C LYS A 231 -18.52 -6.80 -23.01
N LEU A 232 -19.60 -7.10 -22.30
CA LEU A 232 -20.94 -7.08 -22.88
C LEU A 232 -21.35 -5.68 -23.37
N GLU A 233 -21.07 -4.62 -22.59
CA GLU A 233 -21.34 -3.24 -23.02
C GLU A 233 -20.55 -2.88 -24.28
N ALA A 234 -19.28 -3.26 -24.34
CA ALA A 234 -18.41 -3.04 -25.49
C ALA A 234 -18.90 -3.77 -26.75
N GLU A 235 -19.30 -5.04 -26.62
CA GLU A 235 -19.90 -5.83 -27.70
C GLU A 235 -21.20 -5.20 -28.21
N LEU A 236 -22.09 -4.79 -27.31
CA LEU A 236 -23.36 -4.16 -27.66
C LEU A 236 -23.18 -2.77 -28.30
N LEU A 237 -22.12 -2.05 -27.95
CA LEU A 237 -21.83 -0.72 -28.50
C LEU A 237 -20.84 -0.74 -29.68
N GLN A 238 -20.33 -1.92 -30.05
CA GLN A 238 -19.27 -2.08 -31.06
C GLN A 238 -18.04 -1.20 -30.77
N LYS A 239 -17.59 -1.23 -29.51
CA LYS A 239 -16.41 -0.50 -29.04
C LYS A 239 -15.38 -1.47 -28.49
N ASP A 240 -14.12 -1.08 -28.54
CA ASP A 240 -13.06 -1.83 -27.88
C ASP A 240 -13.10 -1.64 -26.36
N VAL A 241 -12.83 -2.73 -25.63
CA VAL A 241 -12.66 -2.67 -24.18
C VAL A 241 -11.27 -2.11 -23.87
N PHE A 242 -11.23 -0.89 -23.35
CA PHE A 242 -9.99 -0.38 -22.75
C PHE A 242 -9.66 -1.21 -21.50
N SER A 243 -8.48 -1.82 -21.49
CA SER A 243 -7.96 -2.57 -20.33
C SER A 243 -6.52 -2.15 -20.05
N ILE A 244 -6.27 -1.78 -18.79
CA ILE A 244 -4.91 -1.52 -18.29
C ILE A 244 -4.43 -2.81 -17.64
N LYS A 245 -3.32 -3.36 -18.12
CA LYS A 245 -2.63 -4.46 -17.44
C LYS A 245 -1.78 -3.88 -16.32
N LEU A 246 -2.24 -4.03 -15.08
CA LEU A 246 -1.50 -3.64 -13.89
C LEU A 246 -0.69 -4.83 -13.39
N ILE A 247 0.56 -4.58 -13.01
CA ILE A 247 1.45 -5.62 -12.49
C ILE A 247 1.14 -5.84 -11.02
N ALA A 248 0.90 -7.10 -10.64
CA ALA A 248 0.67 -7.48 -9.25
C ALA A 248 1.90 -7.17 -8.40
N LYS A 249 1.69 -6.58 -7.22
CA LYS A 249 2.78 -6.36 -6.26
C LYS A 249 3.44 -7.69 -5.86
N ARG A 250 4.73 -7.62 -5.54
CA ARG A 250 5.44 -8.73 -4.90
C ARG A 250 4.97 -8.89 -3.45
N SER A 251 4.96 -10.12 -2.93
CA SER A 251 4.49 -10.40 -1.58
C SER A 251 5.34 -9.69 -0.51
N LEU A 252 6.66 -9.57 -0.74
CA LEU A 252 7.56 -8.85 0.17
C LEU A 252 7.21 -7.37 0.28
N VAL A 253 6.83 -6.70 -0.82
CA VAL A 253 6.36 -5.31 -0.80
C VAL A 253 5.10 -5.17 0.04
N VAL A 254 4.13 -6.06 -0.18
CA VAL A 254 2.89 -6.06 0.60
C VAL A 254 3.17 -6.30 2.09
N TYR A 255 4.06 -7.23 2.43
CA TYR A 255 4.41 -7.51 3.82
C TYR A 255 5.19 -6.37 4.47
N GLN A 256 6.12 -5.72 3.76
CA GLN A 256 6.82 -4.55 4.30
C GLN A 256 5.85 -3.39 4.57
N GLU A 257 4.92 -3.08 3.64
CA GLU A 257 3.89 -2.07 3.85
C GLU A 257 2.98 -2.38 5.05
N GLU A 258 2.61 -3.64 5.24
CA GLU A 258 1.77 -4.07 6.36
C GLU A 258 2.54 -4.09 7.68
N LEU A 259 3.79 -4.56 7.72
CA LEU A 259 4.65 -4.49 8.91
C LEU A 259 4.88 -3.05 9.37
N GLU A 260 5.18 -2.14 8.43
CA GLU A 260 5.28 -0.72 8.72
C GLU A 260 3.96 -0.17 9.27
N ARG A 261 2.82 -0.52 8.66
CA ARG A 261 1.50 -0.13 9.19
C ARG A 261 1.28 -0.63 10.61
N PHE A 262 1.53 -1.90 10.90
CA PHE A 262 1.35 -2.46 12.24
C PHE A 262 2.33 -1.89 13.26
N SER A 263 3.51 -1.47 12.83
CA SER A 263 4.46 -0.75 13.69
C SER A 263 3.98 0.65 14.11
N THR A 264 2.97 1.22 13.44
CA THR A 264 2.35 2.49 13.89
C THR A 264 1.33 2.31 15.01
N TYR A 265 0.93 1.07 15.29
CA TYR A 265 0.03 0.76 16.39
C TYR A 265 0.81 0.60 17.69
N ASP A 266 0.26 1.17 18.75
CA ASP A 266 0.81 1.07 20.11
C ASP A 266 0.56 -0.34 20.65
N THR A 267 1.48 -1.26 20.36
CA THR A 267 1.41 -2.68 20.73
C THR A 267 2.77 -3.14 21.22
N ASP A 268 2.78 -4.13 22.12
CA ASP A 268 4.02 -4.71 22.65
C ASP A 268 4.93 -5.32 21.56
N LYS A 269 4.36 -5.61 20.37
CA LYS A 269 5.06 -6.18 19.21
C LYS A 269 5.60 -5.13 18.23
N GLN A 270 5.51 -3.84 18.55
CA GLN A 270 5.98 -2.77 17.66
C GLN A 270 7.43 -2.98 17.19
N SER A 271 8.32 -3.31 18.12
CA SER A 271 9.74 -3.56 17.83
C SER A 271 9.97 -4.79 16.95
N ASP A 272 9.07 -5.78 17.01
CA ASP A 272 9.13 -6.99 16.20
C ASP A 272 8.72 -6.69 14.76
N TYR A 273 7.65 -5.90 14.57
CA TYR A 273 7.21 -5.45 13.25
C TYR A 273 8.29 -4.61 12.55
N LEU A 274 8.92 -3.67 13.26
CA LEU A 274 10.02 -2.86 12.72
C LEU A 274 11.20 -3.74 12.29
N PHE A 275 11.67 -4.60 13.19
CA PHE A 275 12.80 -5.50 12.89
C PHE A 275 12.48 -6.43 11.71
N MET A 276 11.27 -6.99 11.64
CA MET A 276 10.88 -7.85 10.53
C MET A 276 10.72 -7.05 9.22
N SER A 277 10.28 -5.80 9.28
CA SER A 277 10.22 -4.90 8.11
C SER A 277 11.61 -4.69 7.52
N ASP A 278 12.60 -4.43 8.39
CA ASP A 278 14.00 -4.29 7.98
C ASP A 278 14.55 -5.59 7.37
N ALA A 279 14.26 -6.75 7.97
CA ALA A 279 14.65 -8.04 7.42
C ALA A 279 14.01 -8.31 6.03
N VAL A 280 12.73 -7.95 5.84
CA VAL A 280 12.06 -8.03 4.53
C VAL A 280 12.74 -7.12 3.51
N ARG A 281 13.08 -5.88 3.90
CA ARG A 281 13.73 -4.90 3.04
C ARG A 281 15.12 -5.36 2.58
N VAL A 282 15.92 -5.93 3.49
CA VAL A 282 17.24 -6.49 3.17
C VAL A 282 17.13 -7.59 2.11
N VAL A 283 16.21 -8.55 2.29
CA VAL A 283 16.05 -9.64 1.32
C VAL A 283 15.46 -9.15 0.00
N ALA A 284 14.54 -8.19 0.04
CA ALA A 284 14.05 -7.54 -1.17
C ALA A 284 15.17 -6.84 -1.95
N GLN A 285 16.10 -6.15 -1.25
CA GLN A 285 17.24 -5.51 -1.89
C GLN A 285 18.13 -6.54 -2.61
N LEU A 286 18.44 -7.66 -1.97
CA LEU A 286 19.21 -8.73 -2.59
C LEU A 286 18.52 -9.32 -3.83
N LEU A 287 17.20 -9.55 -3.77
CA LEU A 287 16.42 -10.00 -4.92
C LEU A 287 16.42 -8.98 -6.08
N SER A 288 16.35 -7.69 -5.74
CA SER A 288 16.39 -6.60 -6.72
C SER A 288 17.74 -6.56 -7.47
N GLN A 289 18.85 -6.86 -6.77
CA GLN A 289 20.19 -6.99 -7.35
C GLN A 289 20.31 -8.14 -8.34
N GLU A 290 19.61 -9.25 -8.07
CA GLU A 290 19.50 -10.41 -8.95
C GLU A 290 18.44 -10.21 -10.07
N ASN A 291 18.08 -8.96 -10.37
CA ASN A 291 17.14 -8.56 -11.41
C ASN A 291 15.69 -9.04 -11.21
N GLU A 292 15.25 -9.32 -9.97
CA GLU A 292 13.82 -9.54 -9.71
C GLU A 292 13.03 -8.21 -9.79
N SER A 293 12.07 -8.16 -10.71
CA SER A 293 11.22 -6.98 -10.92
C SER A 293 10.12 -6.80 -9.88
N GLY A 294 9.63 -5.56 -9.72
CA GLY A 294 8.48 -5.24 -8.86
C GLY A 294 8.80 -5.05 -7.38
N LEU A 295 10.07 -4.74 -7.06
CA LEU A 295 10.59 -4.46 -5.72
C LEU A 295 11.08 -3.01 -5.55
N SER A 296 11.02 -2.19 -6.60
CA SER A 296 11.60 -0.84 -6.63
C SER A 296 11.05 0.09 -5.55
N SER A 297 9.78 -0.07 -5.16
CA SER A 297 9.16 0.78 -4.13
C SER A 297 9.74 0.60 -2.72
N ILE A 298 10.56 -0.43 -2.50
CA ILE A 298 11.16 -0.74 -1.19
C ILE A 298 12.68 -0.95 -1.27
N THR A 299 13.27 -0.85 -2.46
CA THR A 299 14.69 -1.13 -2.74
C THR A 299 15.32 0.01 -3.51
N ALA A 300 16.65 0.05 -3.51
CA ALA A 300 17.43 0.96 -4.35
C ALA A 300 18.54 0.13 -5.00
N HIS A 301 18.29 -0.43 -6.18
CA HIS A 301 19.33 -1.17 -6.91
C HIS A 301 19.99 -0.29 -7.97
N LYS A 302 19.21 0.19 -8.94
CA LYS A 302 19.71 1.04 -10.01
C LYS A 302 18.78 2.23 -10.21
N PHE A 303 19.37 3.41 -10.34
CA PHE A 303 18.69 4.57 -10.91
C PHE A 303 19.28 4.83 -12.29
N ARG A 304 18.58 4.31 -13.31
CA ARG A 304 19.02 4.36 -14.71
C ARG A 304 20.46 3.84 -14.82
N TRP A 305 21.29 4.49 -15.64
CA TRP A 305 22.71 4.18 -15.75
C TRP A 305 23.59 5.00 -14.79
N TYR A 306 23.04 6.01 -14.11
CA TYR A 306 23.81 6.98 -13.31
C TYR A 306 24.27 6.41 -11.97
N TYR A 307 23.38 5.74 -11.24
CA TYR A 307 23.66 5.29 -9.89
C TYR A 307 23.35 3.80 -9.73
N GLU A 308 24.26 3.11 -9.07
CA GLU A 308 24.14 1.70 -8.73
C GLU A 308 24.44 1.49 -7.24
N PHE A 309 23.53 0.81 -6.55
CA PHE A 309 23.68 0.48 -5.14
C PHE A 309 23.53 -1.03 -4.95
N THR A 310 24.67 -1.70 -4.79
CA THR A 310 24.79 -3.16 -4.65
C THR A 310 25.38 -3.57 -3.29
N PRO A 311 24.73 -3.23 -2.15
CA PRO A 311 25.31 -3.45 -0.83
C PRO A 311 25.46 -4.91 -0.39
N LEU A 312 24.77 -5.85 -1.05
CA LEU A 312 24.60 -7.22 -0.56
C LEU A 312 25.04 -8.23 -1.62
N GLN A 313 25.49 -9.39 -1.16
CA GLN A 313 25.78 -10.53 -2.01
C GLN A 313 25.30 -11.81 -1.32
N LEU A 314 24.79 -12.74 -2.11
CA LEU A 314 24.46 -14.07 -1.63
C LEU A 314 25.73 -14.89 -1.37
N LYS A 315 25.82 -15.53 -0.20
CA LYS A 315 26.92 -16.42 0.14
C LYS A 315 26.98 -17.62 -0.82
N PRO A 316 28.19 -18.14 -1.12
CA PRO A 316 28.33 -19.32 -1.98
C PRO A 316 27.51 -20.51 -1.48
N ASN A 317 26.94 -21.28 -2.41
CA ASN A 317 26.13 -22.48 -2.15
C ASN A 317 24.84 -22.24 -1.35
N LYS A 318 24.35 -20.99 -1.30
CA LYS A 318 23.05 -20.66 -0.71
C LYS A 318 22.00 -20.48 -1.79
N ASP A 319 20.76 -20.75 -1.43
CA ASP A 319 19.60 -20.65 -2.32
C ASP A 319 18.74 -19.47 -1.91
N LEU A 320 18.73 -18.43 -2.75
CA LEU A 320 17.98 -17.20 -2.51
C LEU A 320 16.47 -17.44 -2.39
N SER A 321 15.94 -18.45 -3.08
CA SER A 321 14.50 -18.79 -2.99
C SER A 321 14.12 -19.27 -1.60
N LYS A 322 14.98 -20.08 -0.95
CA LYS A 322 14.75 -20.54 0.43
C LYS A 322 14.75 -19.39 1.42
N LEU A 323 15.67 -18.44 1.25
CA LEU A 323 15.72 -17.24 2.10
C LEU A 323 14.48 -16.37 1.92
N ARG A 324 14.08 -16.11 0.66
CA ARG A 324 12.86 -15.37 0.33
C ARG A 324 11.63 -16.00 0.97
N ASP A 325 11.48 -17.32 0.87
CA ASP A 325 10.34 -18.04 1.40
C ASP A 325 10.34 -18.01 2.93
N PHE A 326 11.49 -18.24 3.57
CA PHE A 326 11.66 -18.11 5.02
C PHE A 326 11.21 -16.74 5.54
N ILE A 327 11.70 -15.65 4.93
CA ILE A 327 11.33 -14.29 5.32
C ILE A 327 9.86 -14.00 5.05
N SER A 328 9.33 -14.45 3.91
CA SER A 328 7.91 -14.28 3.56
C SER A 328 6.98 -14.99 4.54
N PHE A 329 7.28 -16.23 4.91
CA PHE A 329 6.48 -17.00 5.87
C PHE A 329 6.61 -16.46 7.30
N THR A 330 7.80 -16.01 7.69
CA THR A 330 8.03 -15.40 9.00
C THR A 330 7.26 -14.09 9.13
N ALA A 331 7.32 -13.20 8.12
CA ALA A 331 6.56 -11.96 8.08
C ALA A 331 5.04 -12.21 8.14
N PHE A 332 4.53 -13.16 7.34
CA PHE A 332 3.12 -13.55 7.40
C PHE A 332 2.73 -14.06 8.80
N SER A 333 3.55 -14.92 9.40
CA SER A 333 3.25 -15.52 10.71
C SER A 333 3.26 -14.47 11.82
N LEU A 334 4.19 -13.52 11.78
CA LEU A 334 4.24 -12.39 12.70
C LEU A 334 2.99 -11.51 12.57
N LEU A 335 2.60 -11.13 11.35
CA LEU A 335 1.36 -10.38 11.10
C LEU A 335 0.11 -11.14 11.56
N GLN A 336 0.13 -12.47 11.47
CA GLN A 336 -0.92 -13.34 11.98
C GLN A 336 -0.94 -13.45 13.51
N GLY A 337 0.10 -12.95 14.19
CA GLY A 337 0.16 -12.88 15.64
C GLY A 337 1.19 -13.79 16.30
N ALA A 338 2.01 -14.52 15.54
CA ALA A 338 3.09 -15.33 16.10
C ALA A 338 4.11 -14.49 16.89
N GLU A 339 4.86 -15.13 17.78
CA GLU A 339 6.05 -14.52 18.37
C GLU A 339 7.21 -14.55 17.36
N LEU A 340 8.07 -13.53 17.43
CA LEU A 340 9.22 -13.42 16.54
C LEU A 340 10.49 -13.89 17.23
N ASP A 341 11.10 -14.95 16.73
CA ASP A 341 12.47 -15.31 17.10
C ASP A 341 13.46 -14.44 16.30
N LYS A 342 13.82 -13.27 16.86
CA LYS A 342 14.80 -12.35 16.25
C LYS A 342 16.15 -13.02 16.05
N SER A 343 16.57 -13.90 16.95
CA SER A 343 17.85 -14.59 16.87
C SER A 343 17.88 -15.53 15.67
N LEU A 344 16.82 -16.31 15.46
CA LEU A 344 16.69 -17.17 14.28
C LEU A 344 16.75 -16.37 12.98
N VAL A 345 16.03 -15.26 12.91
CA VAL A 345 16.03 -14.40 11.71
C VAL A 345 17.42 -13.82 11.47
N LYS A 346 18.07 -13.25 12.50
CA LYS A 346 19.44 -12.70 12.41
C LYS A 346 20.45 -13.75 11.97
N ASN A 347 20.42 -14.93 12.58
CA ASN A 347 21.33 -16.03 12.24
C ASN A 347 21.10 -16.52 10.81
N THR A 348 19.84 -16.57 10.37
CA THR A 348 19.50 -16.95 9.00
C THR A 348 19.99 -15.92 8.00
N LEU A 349 19.76 -14.62 8.23
CA LEU A 349 20.28 -13.56 7.36
C LEU A 349 21.81 -13.60 7.28
N ASN A 350 22.50 -13.68 8.43
CA ASN A 350 23.96 -13.79 8.47
C ASN A 350 24.50 -15.07 7.81
N ALA A 351 23.72 -16.17 7.80
CA ALA A 351 24.12 -17.40 7.12
C ALA A 351 23.98 -17.34 5.60
N TYR A 352 23.19 -16.41 5.06
CA TYR A 352 22.91 -16.30 3.63
C TYR A 352 23.53 -15.08 2.95
N ILE A 353 23.71 -13.97 3.67
CA ILE A 353 24.03 -12.67 3.08
C ILE A 353 25.41 -12.21 3.56
N ASP A 354 26.20 -11.65 2.64
CA ASP A 354 27.36 -10.82 2.92
C ASP A 354 27.08 -9.36 2.55
N VAL A 355 27.57 -8.44 3.37
CA VAL A 355 27.55 -7.00 3.06
C VAL A 355 28.86 -6.65 2.36
N VAL A 356 28.77 -6.21 1.10
CA VAL A 356 29.94 -6.00 0.22
C VAL A 356 30.25 -4.54 -0.06
N SER A 357 29.27 -3.65 0.17
CA SER A 357 29.38 -2.21 0.04
C SER A 357 28.27 -1.52 0.87
N LEU A 358 28.48 -0.25 1.22
CA LEU A 358 27.41 0.65 1.65
C LEU A 358 27.42 1.96 0.84
N THR A 359 28.24 2.03 -0.21
CA THR A 359 28.38 3.20 -1.08
C THR A 359 27.56 3.03 -2.35
N VAL A 360 27.04 4.15 -2.84
CA VAL A 360 26.46 4.25 -4.17
C VAL A 360 27.60 4.46 -5.16
N VAL A 361 27.63 3.69 -6.24
CA VAL A 361 28.56 3.87 -7.35
C VAL A 361 27.94 4.84 -8.34
N GLU A 362 28.67 5.91 -8.64
CA GLU A 362 28.28 6.92 -9.63
C GLU A 362 29.01 6.64 -10.95
N HIS A 363 28.26 6.39 -12.01
CA HIS A 363 28.79 6.12 -13.36
C HIS A 363 28.80 7.38 -14.25
N GLY A 364 28.21 8.49 -13.80
CA GLY A 364 28.20 9.76 -14.51
C GLY A 364 27.32 10.81 -13.85
N ILE A 365 27.48 12.07 -14.30
CA ILE A 365 26.62 13.18 -13.87
C ILE A 365 25.36 13.15 -14.72
N PRO A 366 24.15 13.17 -14.12
CA PRO A 366 22.94 13.30 -14.90
C PRO A 366 22.92 14.64 -15.63
N ASP A 367 22.84 14.60 -16.97
CA ASP A 367 22.64 15.80 -17.78
C ASP A 367 21.18 16.23 -17.67
N PHE A 368 20.86 16.93 -16.58
CA PHE A 368 19.58 17.56 -16.40
C PHE A 368 19.55 18.88 -17.17
N ASN A 369 19.39 18.81 -18.49
CA ASN A 369 19.17 20.02 -19.27
C ASN A 369 17.81 20.65 -18.89
N ASP A 370 17.82 21.93 -18.49
CA ASP A 370 16.66 22.73 -18.02
C ASP A 370 15.53 22.91 -19.07
N THR A 371 15.63 22.27 -20.22
CA THR A 371 14.73 22.44 -21.37
C THR A 371 13.62 21.39 -21.47
N PHE A 372 13.60 20.35 -20.62
CA PHE A 372 12.61 19.26 -20.69
C PHE A 372 11.57 19.28 -19.56
N THR A 373 10.30 19.01 -19.93
CA THR A 373 9.16 18.83 -19.01
C THR A 373 9.23 17.55 -18.17
N ASP A 374 10.18 16.65 -18.45
CA ASP A 374 10.36 15.37 -17.74
C ASP A 374 11.17 15.50 -16.43
N PHE A 375 11.67 16.71 -16.12
CA PHE A 375 12.51 16.97 -14.95
C PHE A 375 11.84 16.60 -13.63
N GLU A 376 10.53 16.85 -13.49
CA GLU A 376 9.81 16.59 -12.24
C GLU A 376 9.73 15.10 -11.91
N TYR A 377 9.36 14.26 -12.89
CA TYR A 377 9.29 12.81 -12.72
C TYR A 377 10.67 12.19 -12.45
N ILE A 378 11.71 12.62 -13.18
CA ILE A 378 13.06 12.09 -12.99
C ILE A 378 13.60 12.46 -11.60
N ARG A 379 13.32 13.69 -11.13
CA ARG A 379 13.67 14.13 -9.79
C ARG A 379 12.93 13.32 -8.72
N ASP A 380 11.65 13.03 -8.93
CA ASP A 380 10.88 12.19 -8.00
C ASP A 380 11.43 10.76 -7.93
N GLU A 381 11.82 10.16 -9.06
CA GLU A 381 12.49 8.86 -9.10
C GLU A 381 13.85 8.88 -8.38
N LEU A 382 14.64 9.94 -8.55
CA LEU A 382 15.94 10.09 -7.88
C LEU A 382 15.77 10.27 -6.37
N ASN A 383 14.76 11.03 -5.95
CA ASN A 383 14.40 11.19 -4.54
C ASN A 383 13.96 9.84 -3.94
N GLU A 384 13.10 9.09 -4.63
CA GLU A 384 12.69 7.75 -4.21
C GLU A 384 13.89 6.80 -4.08
N PHE A 385 14.80 6.82 -5.06
CA PHE A 385 16.04 6.04 -5.01
C PHE A 385 16.88 6.42 -3.79
N SER A 386 17.14 7.71 -3.57
CA SER A 386 17.97 8.21 -2.48
C SER A 386 17.37 7.90 -1.10
N GLU A 387 16.05 8.06 -0.95
CA GLU A 387 15.35 7.66 0.26
C GLU A 387 15.45 6.15 0.51
N ASN A 388 15.33 5.34 -0.54
CA ASN A 388 15.43 3.89 -0.42
C ASN A 388 16.85 3.43 -0.11
N VAL A 389 17.89 4.11 -0.60
CA VAL A 389 19.29 3.85 -0.20
C VAL A 389 19.43 3.97 1.33
N GLU A 390 18.95 5.07 1.91
CA GLU A 390 19.05 5.30 3.36
C GLU A 390 18.21 4.29 4.16
N LYS A 391 16.97 4.00 3.71
CA LYS A 391 16.13 2.96 4.33
C LYS A 391 16.80 1.58 4.29
N VAL A 392 17.48 1.23 3.19
CA VAL A 392 18.19 -0.04 3.05
C VAL A 392 19.42 -0.09 3.96
N LYS A 393 20.24 0.97 4.03
CA LYS A 393 21.38 1.04 4.95
C LYS A 393 20.93 0.85 6.41
N ASN A 394 19.87 1.55 6.81
CA ASN A 394 19.28 1.42 8.14
C ASN A 394 18.80 -0.01 8.40
N ALA A 395 18.12 -0.63 7.42
CA ALA A 395 17.66 -2.00 7.53
C ALA A 395 18.81 -3.01 7.68
N ILE A 396 19.92 -2.84 6.93
CA ILE A 396 21.12 -3.69 7.06
C ILE A 396 21.72 -3.58 8.47
N SER A 397 21.78 -2.36 9.01
CA SER A 397 22.24 -2.10 10.39
C SER A 397 21.32 -2.76 11.43
N ASN A 398 20.02 -2.51 11.36
CA ASN A 398 19.03 -3.02 12.30
C ASN A 398 18.89 -4.55 12.26
N ALA A 399 19.05 -5.14 11.08
CA ALA A 399 19.13 -6.59 10.89
C ALA A 399 20.41 -7.22 11.48
N SER A 400 21.31 -6.40 12.04
CA SER A 400 22.59 -6.83 12.64
C SER A 400 23.51 -7.54 11.66
N LEU A 401 23.57 -7.06 10.41
CA LEU A 401 24.50 -7.54 9.39
C LEU A 401 25.84 -6.79 9.40
N LEU A 402 25.91 -5.65 10.08
CA LEU A 402 27.13 -4.84 10.25
C LEU A 402 27.84 -5.21 11.55
N SER A 403 28.58 -6.32 11.55
CA SER A 403 29.51 -6.61 12.64
C SER A 403 30.77 -5.73 12.53
N PRO A 404 31.52 -5.48 13.62
CA PRO A 404 32.75 -4.68 13.57
C PRO A 404 33.76 -5.17 12.53
N SER A 405 33.86 -6.50 12.34
CA SER A 405 34.74 -7.08 11.32
C SER A 405 34.26 -6.82 9.89
N VAL A 406 32.95 -6.76 9.66
CA VAL A 406 32.37 -6.36 8.37
C VAL A 406 32.65 -4.89 8.10
N VAL A 407 32.46 -4.02 9.09
CA VAL A 407 32.74 -2.58 8.95
C VAL A 407 34.20 -2.33 8.58
N LEU A 408 35.15 -2.98 9.26
CA LEU A 408 36.58 -2.87 8.92
C LEU A 408 36.88 -3.32 7.48
N LYS A 409 36.30 -4.45 7.04
CA LYS A 409 36.46 -4.92 5.65
C LYS A 409 35.91 -3.93 4.64
N LEU A 410 34.78 -3.29 4.94
CA LEU A 410 34.18 -2.27 4.07
C LEU A 410 35.07 -1.03 4.00
N GLU A 411 35.65 -0.60 5.12
CA GLU A 411 36.60 0.52 5.16
C GLU A 411 37.88 0.24 4.37
N GLU A 412 38.45 -0.96 4.51
CA GLU A 412 39.62 -1.39 3.74
C GLU A 412 39.33 -1.39 2.24
N LYS A 413 38.20 -1.96 1.83
CA LYS A 413 37.76 -1.98 0.43
C LYS A 413 37.47 -0.57 -0.11
N ALA A 414 36.92 0.32 0.71
CA ALA A 414 36.69 1.71 0.34
C ALA A 414 38.01 2.48 0.14
N LYS A 415 39.02 2.23 0.99
CA LYS A 415 40.38 2.78 0.81
C LYS A 415 41.03 2.27 -0.47
N GLU A 416 40.94 0.97 -0.74
CA GLU A 416 41.43 0.36 -1.97
C GLU A 416 40.77 0.99 -3.21
N GLN A 417 39.43 1.13 -3.20
CA GLN A 417 38.71 1.75 -4.31
C GLN A 417 39.07 3.23 -4.48
N SER A 418 39.25 3.97 -3.39
CA SER A 418 39.71 5.35 -3.43
C SER A 418 41.10 5.45 -4.06
N PHE A 419 42.02 4.56 -3.69
CA PHE A 419 43.36 4.50 -4.27
C PHE A 419 43.30 4.19 -5.77
N LEU A 420 42.50 3.21 -6.19
CA LEU A 420 42.30 2.89 -7.61
C LEU A 420 41.72 4.05 -8.41
N ASN A 421 40.76 4.79 -7.83
CA ASN A 421 40.16 5.95 -8.48
C ASN A 421 41.19 7.09 -8.63
N THR A 422 41.99 7.37 -7.61
CA THR A 422 43.09 8.35 -7.68
C THR A 422 44.11 7.92 -8.73
N TYR A 423 44.55 6.66 -8.71
CA TYR A 423 45.49 6.13 -9.69
C TYR A 423 44.96 6.21 -11.13
N ARG A 424 43.67 5.92 -11.35
CA ARG A 424 43.01 6.10 -12.66
C ARG A 424 42.94 7.56 -13.09
N ALA A 425 42.66 8.47 -12.17
CA ALA A 425 42.63 9.90 -12.46
C ALA A 425 44.03 10.43 -12.82
N GLU A 426 45.07 9.98 -12.09
CA GLU A 426 46.47 10.31 -12.37
C GLU A 426 46.90 9.76 -13.74
N THR A 427 46.65 8.47 -14.01
CA THR A 427 47.01 7.83 -15.30
C THR A 427 46.22 8.35 -16.48
N ALA A 428 45.01 8.89 -16.29
CA ALA A 428 44.23 9.55 -17.33
C ALA A 428 44.70 11.00 -17.60
N CYS A 429 45.51 11.59 -16.71
CA CYS A 429 46.04 12.93 -16.88
C CYS A 429 47.19 12.91 -17.92
N PRO A 430 47.09 13.66 -19.04
CA PRO A 430 48.14 13.68 -20.06
C PRO A 430 49.50 14.17 -19.53
N GLU A 431 49.50 14.98 -18.47
CA GLU A 431 50.72 15.48 -17.83
C GLU A 431 51.47 14.38 -17.06
N TYR A 432 50.77 13.35 -16.57
CA TYR A 432 51.38 12.24 -15.83
C TYR A 432 52.35 11.44 -16.70
N TRP A 433 52.03 11.24 -17.99
CA TRP A 433 52.88 10.55 -18.95
C TRP A 433 54.01 11.42 -19.52
N ASN A 434 53.91 12.75 -19.35
CA ASN A 434 54.91 13.71 -19.82
C ASN A 434 55.86 14.18 -18.71
N TYR A 435 55.83 13.55 -17.53
CA TYR A 435 56.77 13.84 -16.45
C TYR A 435 58.17 13.32 -16.83
N ASP A 436 59.10 14.23 -17.02
CA ASP A 436 60.50 13.91 -17.25
C ASP A 436 61.17 13.55 -15.92
N TYR A 437 61.32 12.25 -15.67
CA TYR A 437 62.00 11.74 -14.47
C TYR A 437 63.54 11.92 -14.51
N SER A 438 64.09 12.48 -15.60
CA SER A 438 65.54 12.67 -15.75
C SER A 438 66.13 13.66 -14.74
N GLU A 439 65.36 14.65 -14.28
CA GLU A 439 65.82 15.64 -13.30
C GLU A 439 65.95 15.09 -11.86
N TYR A 440 65.28 13.98 -11.54
CA TYR A 440 65.30 13.38 -10.19
C TYR A 440 66.40 12.33 -9.98
N GLY A 441 67.26 12.10 -10.98
CA GLY A 441 68.41 11.19 -10.84
C GLY A 441 68.06 9.72 -10.62
N ILE A 442 66.80 9.32 -10.86
CA ILE A 442 66.34 7.94 -10.75
C ILE A 442 66.85 7.17 -11.98
N LYS A 443 67.95 6.43 -11.81
CA LYS A 443 68.40 5.47 -12.82
C LYS A 443 67.49 4.25 -12.78
N VAL A 444 66.57 4.15 -13.73
CA VAL A 444 65.82 2.90 -13.97
C VAL A 444 66.85 1.82 -14.31
N GLU A 445 66.92 0.75 -13.52
CA GLU A 445 67.81 -0.38 -13.81
C GLU A 445 67.46 -0.95 -15.19
N ALA A 446 68.48 -1.18 -16.02
CA ALA A 446 68.35 -1.52 -17.44
C ALA A 446 67.60 -2.83 -17.72
N GLU A 447 67.21 -3.58 -16.68
CA GLU A 447 66.48 -4.84 -16.78
C GLU A 447 64.95 -4.67 -16.72
N TYR A 448 64.43 -3.46 -16.46
CA TYR A 448 62.99 -3.17 -16.55
C TYR A 448 62.57 -2.88 -17.99
N SER A 449 62.42 -3.93 -18.79
CA SER A 449 61.72 -3.82 -20.08
C SER A 449 60.23 -3.63 -19.83
N LEU A 450 59.68 -2.49 -20.22
CA LEU A 450 58.22 -2.29 -20.28
C LEU A 450 57.62 -3.43 -21.13
N PRO A 451 56.53 -4.09 -20.69
CA PRO A 451 55.85 -5.05 -21.54
C PRO A 451 55.40 -4.31 -22.80
N VAL A 452 55.91 -4.75 -23.95
CA VAL A 452 55.47 -4.27 -25.25
C VAL A 452 54.01 -4.69 -25.40
N TYR A 453 53.09 -3.76 -25.15
CA TYR A 453 51.69 -3.96 -25.49
C TYR A 453 51.60 -4.04 -27.00
N SER A 454 51.34 -5.23 -27.54
CA SER A 454 50.84 -5.37 -28.90
C SER A 454 49.45 -4.73 -28.95
N ASP A 455 49.24 -3.80 -29.90
CA ASP A 455 47.99 -3.06 -30.14
C ASP A 455 46.73 -3.94 -30.35
N THR A 456 46.86 -5.26 -30.36
CA THR A 456 45.76 -6.21 -30.51
C THR A 456 44.85 -6.35 -29.28
N PHE A 457 45.19 -5.78 -28.11
CA PHE A 457 44.37 -5.94 -26.89
C PHE A 457 43.29 -4.86 -26.70
N LEU A 458 43.32 -3.76 -27.47
CA LEU A 458 42.32 -2.70 -27.41
C LEU A 458 41.06 -2.98 -28.26
N GLU A 459 41.09 -3.98 -29.15
CA GLU A 459 39.93 -4.33 -30.00
C GLU A 459 38.96 -5.35 -29.38
N SER A 460 39.26 -5.94 -28.21
CA SER A 460 38.44 -7.00 -27.61
C SER A 460 37.67 -6.61 -26.34
N LEU A 461 37.54 -5.32 -26.03
CA LEU A 461 36.60 -4.87 -25.00
C LEU A 461 35.23 -4.64 -25.64
N PRO A 462 34.16 -5.32 -25.18
CA PRO A 462 32.83 -5.13 -25.72
C PRO A 462 32.29 -3.77 -25.27
N PHE A 463 32.05 -2.88 -26.24
CA PHE A 463 31.10 -1.78 -26.10
C PHE A 463 29.66 -2.30 -26.15
#